data_AF-A0A925REA1-F1
#
_entry.id   AF-A0A925REA1-F1
#
_cell.length_a   1.000
_cell.length_b   1.000
_cell.length_c   1.000
_cell.angle_alpha   90.00
_cell.angle_beta   90.00
_cell.angle_gamma   90.00
#
_symmetry.space_group_name_H-M   'P 1'
#
loop_
_entity.id
_entity.type
_entity.pdbx_description
1 polymer ?
#
loop_
_entity_poly.entity_id
_entity_poly.type
_entity_poly.pdbx_seq_one_letter_code
_entity_poly.pdbx_strand_id
1 'polypeptide(L)'
;MPDTPSSSASSSRNQMLEDAWFRFAKYDKNASIAQKRFIRQRRWILILGVAATTLGVAYSVVEKNLESRQWVLPEGVAQDKFLSLLHVPVLVVPILLGVLVAISVKFNMGISWVMLRSSAEAIKKEIYRYRMQVGEYGPEKSTPAESRDVHLARTLKLVSKRLMGTAVNQTDLLAYEGSLPPKYGTPDGDNGFSDLTAEEYLVLRVEDQFNYYQKKAARLGKDVRRFQLMIFLLSAVGTLFAGLGFDVWIAVSSALAASVTAYLEFRRVEINVVLCNISAADLYDIRVWWHTLSPEARTEKGSIETLVISTEAVLQVENEGWLQEMREALAEIYGDKKDRNAHDGYKLLEGVDPALQPSAIANLPTQDASATPPSKATLKPEAKTTLVEPTATSEPASSQAVDSAAVHAEPTPSKSTANFVSDPTKVVEPDSAGNVSDPTAEAVR
;
A
#
# COMPACT_ATOMS: atom_id res chain seq x y z
N MET A 1 -42.80 21.63 -43.00
CA MET A 1 -42.03 20.45 -42.56
C MET A 1 -42.07 20.45 -41.04
N PRO A 2 -42.53 19.38 -40.39
CA PRO A 2 -42.64 19.36 -38.94
C PRO A 2 -41.27 19.15 -38.31
N ASP A 3 -41.04 19.86 -37.21
CA ASP A 3 -39.89 19.74 -36.34
C ASP A 3 -39.71 18.30 -35.88
N THR A 4 -38.55 17.72 -36.17
CA THR A 4 -38.06 16.53 -35.48
C THR A 4 -37.81 16.89 -34.01
N PRO A 5 -38.52 16.31 -33.04
CA PRO A 5 -38.12 16.44 -31.65
C PRO A 5 -36.80 15.67 -31.47
N SER A 6 -35.74 16.40 -31.12
CA SER A 6 -34.51 15.82 -30.61
C SER A 6 -34.83 14.95 -29.40
N SER A 7 -34.74 13.64 -29.62
CA SER A 7 -34.92 12.56 -28.67
C SER A 7 -34.14 12.80 -27.36
N SER A 8 -34.88 13.07 -26.28
CA SER A 8 -34.92 12.31 -25.01
C SER A 8 -33.67 11.55 -24.50
N ALA A 9 -32.44 12.03 -24.68
CA ALA A 9 -31.25 11.36 -24.16
C ALA A 9 -30.85 11.76 -22.72
N SER A 10 -31.59 12.66 -22.06
CA SER A 10 -31.18 13.27 -20.78
C SER A 10 -31.94 12.77 -19.54
N SER A 11 -32.69 11.66 -19.60
CA SER A 11 -33.59 11.25 -18.50
C SER A 11 -33.12 10.08 -17.62
N SER A 12 -31.83 9.73 -17.55
CA SER A 12 -31.41 8.63 -16.66
C SER A 12 -30.06 8.81 -15.95
N ARG A 13 -29.50 10.03 -15.89
CA ARG A 13 -28.32 10.30 -15.07
C ARG A 13 -28.78 10.68 -13.67
N ASN A 14 -28.56 9.79 -12.71
CA ASN A 14 -28.89 10.03 -11.32
C ASN A 14 -28.01 11.17 -10.76
N GLN A 15 -28.60 12.32 -10.49
CA GLN A 15 -27.90 13.52 -10.01
C GLN A 15 -27.16 13.27 -8.69
N MET A 16 -27.71 12.43 -7.80
CA MET A 16 -27.07 12.11 -6.53
C MET A 16 -25.77 11.31 -6.73
N LEU A 17 -25.78 10.38 -7.68
CA LEU A 17 -24.56 9.64 -8.07
C LEU A 17 -23.56 10.54 -8.80
N GLU A 18 -24.02 11.52 -9.57
CA GLU A 18 -23.15 12.53 -10.18
C GLU A 18 -22.41 13.37 -9.14
N ASP A 19 -23.13 13.86 -8.12
CA ASP A 19 -22.53 14.58 -7.00
C ASP A 19 -21.56 13.70 -6.18
N ALA A 20 -21.89 12.42 -6.00
CA ALA A 20 -21.04 11.45 -5.32
C ALA A 20 -19.75 11.20 -6.10
N TRP A 21 -19.83 10.92 -7.40
CA TRP A 21 -18.67 10.74 -8.27
C TRP A 21 -17.83 11.99 -8.39
N PHE A 22 -18.45 13.18 -8.47
CA PHE A 22 -17.73 14.44 -8.47
C PHE A 22 -16.92 14.63 -7.19
N ARG A 23 -17.51 14.33 -6.03
CA ARG A 23 -16.82 14.44 -4.74
C ARG A 23 -15.70 13.42 -4.60
N PHE A 24 -15.94 12.17 -5.01
CA PHE A 24 -14.91 11.14 -5.13
C PHE A 24 -13.74 11.61 -5.99
N ALA A 25 -14.04 12.07 -7.22
CA ALA A 25 -13.04 12.51 -8.19
C ALA A 25 -12.22 13.71 -7.69
N LYS A 26 -12.86 14.65 -6.99
CA LYS A 26 -12.18 15.77 -6.33
C LYS A 26 -11.19 15.28 -5.28
N TYR A 27 -11.60 14.35 -4.40
CA TYR A 27 -10.72 13.83 -3.36
C TYR A 27 -9.59 12.98 -3.93
N ASP A 28 -9.88 12.10 -4.89
CA ASP A 28 -8.89 11.24 -5.53
C ASP A 28 -7.83 12.04 -6.32
N LYS A 29 -8.25 13.05 -7.09
CA LYS A 29 -7.32 13.97 -7.79
C LYS A 29 -6.40 14.69 -6.83
N ASN A 30 -6.96 15.28 -5.75
CA ASN A 30 -6.16 16.00 -4.77
C ASN A 30 -5.26 15.05 -3.97
N ALA A 31 -5.70 13.81 -3.67
CA ALA A 31 -4.88 12.77 -3.06
C ALA A 31 -3.68 12.44 -3.95
N SER A 32 -3.89 12.24 -5.25
CA SER A 32 -2.82 11.96 -6.23
C SER A 32 -1.80 13.09 -6.31
N ILE A 33 -2.25 14.34 -6.28
CA ILE A 33 -1.37 15.52 -6.29
C ILE A 33 -0.56 15.59 -4.99
N ALA A 34 -1.21 15.42 -3.84
CA ALA A 34 -0.55 15.42 -2.55
C ALA A 34 0.49 14.28 -2.45
N GLN A 35 0.15 13.09 -2.93
CA GLN A 35 1.05 11.94 -3.01
C GLN A 35 2.32 12.27 -3.81
N LYS A 36 2.16 12.77 -5.04
CA LYS A 36 3.30 13.10 -5.92
C LYS A 36 4.19 14.16 -5.28
N ARG A 37 3.61 15.19 -4.68
CA ARG A 37 4.36 16.25 -3.97
C ARG A 37 5.16 15.67 -2.79
N PHE A 38 4.53 14.83 -1.98
CA PHE A 38 5.14 14.21 -0.81
C PHE A 38 6.26 13.22 -1.17
N ILE A 39 6.03 12.31 -2.12
CA ILE A 39 7.04 11.36 -2.60
C ILE A 39 8.24 12.11 -3.21
N ARG A 40 7.98 13.15 -4.01
CA ARG A 40 9.04 13.98 -4.59
C ARG A 40 9.89 14.65 -3.52
N GLN A 41 9.28 15.19 -2.47
CA GLN A 41 10.03 15.78 -1.35
C GLN A 41 10.86 14.73 -0.61
N ARG A 42 10.30 13.57 -0.28
CA ARG A 42 11.03 12.50 0.40
C ARG A 42 12.24 12.05 -0.42
N ARG A 43 12.08 11.92 -1.75
CA ARG A 43 13.17 11.63 -2.67
C ARG A 43 14.29 12.69 -2.60
N TRP A 44 13.94 13.97 -2.57
CA TRP A 44 14.93 15.05 -2.43
C TRP A 44 15.64 15.05 -1.07
N ILE A 45 14.94 14.79 0.03
CA ILE A 45 15.55 14.67 1.37
C ILE A 45 16.61 13.55 1.37
N LEU A 46 16.27 12.39 0.79
CA LEU A 46 17.17 11.25 0.69
C LEU A 46 18.38 11.56 -0.20
N ILE A 47 18.16 12.15 -1.38
CA ILE A 47 19.24 12.54 -2.30
C ILE A 47 20.18 13.56 -1.64
N LEU A 48 19.64 14.60 -1.00
CA LEU A 48 20.44 15.61 -0.31
C LEU A 48 21.19 15.03 0.88
N GLY A 49 20.62 14.07 1.61
CA GLY A 49 21.29 13.36 2.68
C GLY A 49 22.52 12.59 2.19
N VAL A 50 22.36 11.80 1.12
CA VAL A 50 23.50 11.08 0.50
C VAL A 50 24.52 12.05 -0.07
N ALA A 51 24.07 13.12 -0.72
CA ALA A 51 24.96 14.14 -1.29
C ALA A 51 25.78 14.85 -0.20
N ALA A 52 25.17 15.18 0.95
CA ALA A 52 25.87 15.76 2.09
C ALA A 52 27.00 14.85 2.59
N THR A 53 26.72 13.56 2.80
CA THR A 53 27.74 12.59 3.21
C THR A 53 28.84 12.43 2.17
N THR A 54 28.46 12.33 0.89
CA THR A 54 29.42 12.17 -0.21
C THR A 54 30.34 13.38 -0.36
N LEU A 55 29.79 14.59 -0.28
CA LEU A 55 30.56 15.83 -0.35
C LEU A 55 31.50 15.97 0.84
N GLY A 56 31.05 15.65 2.06
CA GLY A 56 31.90 15.68 3.25
C GLY A 56 33.08 14.70 3.16
N VAL A 57 32.83 13.48 2.71
CA VAL A 57 33.86 12.46 2.46
C VAL A 57 34.82 12.92 1.36
N ALA A 58 34.31 13.40 0.23
CA ALA A 58 35.13 13.85 -0.89
C ALA A 58 36.01 15.04 -0.49
N TYR A 59 35.47 16.03 0.24
CA TYR A 59 36.23 17.16 0.75
C TYR A 59 37.38 16.69 1.66
N SER A 60 37.11 15.80 2.61
CA SER A 60 38.14 15.26 3.51
C SER A 60 39.26 14.52 2.77
N VAL A 61 38.92 13.77 1.72
CA VAL A 61 39.92 13.11 0.86
C VAL A 61 40.77 14.14 0.11
N VAL A 62 40.15 15.16 -0.49
CA VAL A 62 40.87 16.20 -1.25
C VAL A 62 41.81 16.99 -0.34
N GLU A 63 41.32 17.42 0.82
CA GLU A 63 42.10 18.15 1.83
C GLU A 63 43.34 17.36 2.26
N LYS A 64 43.16 16.09 2.64
CA LYS A 64 44.26 15.21 3.07
C LYS A 64 45.30 14.97 1.96
N ASN A 65 44.87 14.79 0.70
CA ASN A 65 45.78 14.53 -0.42
C ASN A 65 46.58 15.78 -0.84
N LEU A 66 45.99 16.97 -0.69
CA LEU A 66 46.67 18.23 -0.94
C LEU A 66 47.69 18.54 0.18
N GLU A 67 47.34 18.30 1.45
CA GLU A 67 48.26 18.42 2.58
C GLU A 67 49.45 17.46 2.48
N SER A 68 49.21 16.21 2.04
CA SER A 68 50.26 15.21 1.84
C SER A 68 51.11 15.44 0.57
N ARG A 69 50.83 16.50 -0.21
CA ARG A 69 51.43 16.80 -1.53
C ARG A 69 51.35 15.67 -2.55
N GLN A 70 50.40 14.74 -2.39
CA GLN A 70 50.18 13.68 -3.38
C GLN A 70 49.52 14.22 -4.65
N TRP A 71 48.70 15.27 -4.54
CA TRP A 71 48.12 15.97 -5.68
C TRP A 71 48.73 17.36 -5.84
N VAL A 72 49.18 17.67 -7.06
CA VAL A 72 49.72 18.98 -7.42
C VAL A 72 48.69 19.71 -8.28
N LEU A 73 48.28 20.91 -7.86
CA LEU A 73 47.35 21.76 -8.60
C LEU A 73 48.07 22.45 -9.78
N PRO A 74 47.35 22.79 -10.86
CA PRO A 74 47.92 23.56 -11.97
C PRO A 74 48.53 24.89 -11.51
N GLU A 75 49.62 25.30 -12.16
CA GLU A 75 50.27 26.59 -11.87
C GLU A 75 49.26 27.75 -11.99
N GLY A 76 49.20 28.58 -10.94
CA GLY A 76 48.28 29.73 -10.86
C GLY A 76 47.02 29.51 -10.01
N VAL A 77 46.73 28.28 -9.57
CA VAL A 77 45.62 28.00 -8.64
C VAL A 77 46.12 28.02 -7.20
N ALA A 78 45.66 28.98 -6.39
CA ALA A 78 45.95 29.00 -4.96
C ALA A 78 45.17 27.88 -4.24
N GLN A 79 45.87 27.00 -3.53
CA GLN A 79 45.30 25.87 -2.79
C GLN A 79 44.16 26.30 -1.85
N ASP A 80 44.35 27.40 -1.11
CA ASP A 80 43.33 27.94 -0.19
C ASP A 80 42.06 28.39 -0.90
N LYS A 81 42.19 28.97 -2.10
CA LYS A 81 41.04 29.40 -2.92
C LYS A 81 40.28 28.19 -3.47
N PHE A 82 41.00 27.13 -3.83
CA PHE A 82 40.39 25.90 -4.32
C PHE A 82 39.63 25.16 -3.22
N LEU A 83 40.25 24.98 -2.05
CA LEU A 83 39.62 24.34 -0.88
C LEU A 83 38.42 25.14 -0.38
N SER A 84 38.50 26.47 -0.30
CA SER A 84 37.35 27.30 0.08
C SER A 84 36.18 27.18 -0.90
N LEU A 85 36.45 27.08 -2.21
CA LEU A 85 35.40 26.84 -3.22
C LEU A 85 34.71 25.48 -3.03
N LEU A 86 35.47 24.42 -2.74
CA LEU A 86 34.93 23.08 -2.45
C LEU A 86 34.17 23.00 -1.12
N HIS A 87 34.52 23.85 -0.15
CA HIS A 87 33.86 23.90 1.15
C HIS A 87 32.42 24.45 1.05
N VAL A 88 32.14 25.32 0.08
CA VAL A 88 30.81 25.96 -0.06
C VAL A 88 29.68 24.92 -0.23
N PRO A 89 29.73 23.95 -1.17
CA PRO A 89 28.71 22.91 -1.26
C PRO A 89 28.56 22.05 0.01
N VAL A 90 29.66 21.75 0.71
CA VAL A 90 29.65 20.97 1.97
C VAL A 90 28.82 21.67 3.05
N LEU A 91 28.83 23.02 3.06
CA LEU A 91 28.04 23.82 3.99
C LEU A 91 26.60 24.04 3.50
N VAL A 92 26.41 24.31 2.20
CA VAL A 92 25.10 24.66 1.62
C VAL A 92 24.15 23.45 1.59
N VAL A 93 24.63 22.26 1.23
CA VAL A 93 23.75 21.08 1.06
C VAL A 93 23.06 20.65 2.37
N PRO A 94 23.75 20.54 3.52
CA PRO A 94 23.10 20.26 4.80
C PRO A 94 22.10 21.34 5.23
N ILE A 95 22.36 22.61 4.93
CA ILE A 95 21.41 23.71 5.23
C ILE A 95 20.14 23.53 4.39
N LEU A 96 20.27 23.27 3.09
CA LEU A 96 19.13 23.00 2.21
C LEU A 96 18.34 21.76 2.66
N LEU A 97 19.04 20.72 3.09
CA LEU A 97 18.43 19.53 3.68
C LEU A 97 17.59 19.89 4.92
N GLY A 98 18.15 20.65 5.86
CA GLY A 98 17.45 21.10 7.07
C GLY A 98 16.21 21.95 6.77
N VAL A 99 16.33 22.89 5.83
CA VAL A 99 15.19 23.70 5.34
C VAL A 99 14.11 22.82 4.71
N LEU A 100 14.50 21.85 3.88
CA LEU A 100 13.55 20.96 3.21
C LEU A 100 12.82 20.05 4.21
N VAL A 101 13.53 19.53 5.21
CA VAL A 101 12.91 18.77 6.31
C VAL A 101 11.93 19.65 7.09
N ALA A 102 12.30 20.87 7.47
CA ALA A 102 11.42 21.79 8.18
C ALA A 102 10.14 22.14 7.39
N ILE A 103 10.26 22.36 6.08
CA ILE A 103 9.12 22.55 5.16
C ILE A 103 8.23 21.30 5.18
N SER A 104 8.81 20.11 5.06
CA SER A 104 8.06 18.85 5.05
C SER A 104 7.23 18.67 6.33
N VAL A 105 7.77 19.01 7.50
CA VAL A 105 7.05 18.96 8.78
C VAL A 105 5.95 20.01 8.84
N LYS A 106 6.26 21.27 8.51
CA LYS A 106 5.32 22.39 8.66
C LYS A 106 4.04 22.25 7.83
N PHE A 107 4.14 21.65 6.63
CA PHE A 107 3.01 21.58 5.69
C PHE A 107 2.20 20.28 5.75
N ASN A 108 2.46 19.38 6.71
CA ASN A 108 1.69 18.14 6.92
C ASN A 108 1.40 17.36 5.61
N MET A 109 2.39 17.35 4.70
CA MET A 109 2.15 16.99 3.30
C MET A 109 1.75 15.51 3.13
N GLY A 110 2.22 14.64 4.02
CA GLY A 110 1.83 13.23 4.02
C GLY A 110 0.41 12.99 4.55
N ILE A 111 0.01 13.69 5.62
CA ILE A 111 -1.31 13.51 6.25
C ILE A 111 -2.43 13.84 5.26
N SER A 112 -2.27 14.94 4.52
CA SER A 112 -3.29 15.38 3.57
C SER A 112 -3.56 14.36 2.47
N TRP A 113 -2.50 13.76 1.90
CA TRP A 113 -2.62 12.68 0.92
C TRP A 113 -3.42 11.50 1.47
N VAL A 114 -3.04 11.03 2.65
CA VAL A 114 -3.61 9.84 3.28
C VAL A 114 -5.10 10.05 3.63
N MET A 115 -5.45 11.20 4.20
CA MET A 115 -6.83 11.54 4.54
C MET A 115 -7.74 11.70 3.32
N LEU A 116 -7.24 12.33 2.25
CA LEU A 116 -7.98 12.50 0.99
C LEU A 116 -8.24 11.15 0.33
N ARG A 117 -7.23 10.27 0.26
CA ARG A 117 -7.37 8.92 -0.31
C ARG A 117 -8.37 8.09 0.47
N SER A 118 -8.25 8.03 1.79
CA SER A 118 -9.18 7.29 2.64
C SER A 118 -10.62 7.78 2.48
N SER A 119 -10.82 9.09 2.38
CA SER A 119 -12.15 9.69 2.16
C SER A 119 -12.72 9.38 0.77
N ALA A 120 -11.87 9.32 -0.26
CA ALA A 120 -12.28 8.92 -1.59
C ALA A 120 -12.75 7.45 -1.60
N GLU A 121 -11.96 6.53 -1.03
CA GLU A 121 -12.36 5.11 -0.94
C GLU A 121 -13.65 4.92 -0.12
N ALA A 122 -13.83 5.68 0.96
CA ALA A 122 -15.07 5.66 1.73
C ALA A 122 -16.29 6.09 0.88
N ILE A 123 -16.15 7.12 0.04
CA ILE A 123 -17.22 7.53 -0.89
C ILE A 123 -17.48 6.44 -1.95
N LYS A 124 -16.41 5.86 -2.51
CA LYS A 124 -16.52 4.80 -3.53
C LYS A 124 -17.30 3.60 -3.00
N LYS A 125 -17.01 3.19 -1.77
CA LYS A 125 -17.77 2.14 -1.05
C LYS A 125 -19.27 2.42 -1.03
N GLU A 126 -19.64 3.64 -0.66
CA GLU A 126 -21.04 4.06 -0.53
C GLU A 126 -21.74 4.19 -1.88
N ILE A 127 -21.02 4.59 -2.94
CA ILE A 127 -21.55 4.58 -4.31
C ILE A 127 -21.94 3.15 -4.72
N TYR A 128 -21.08 2.16 -4.49
CA TYR A 128 -21.38 0.78 -4.86
C TYR A 128 -22.53 0.19 -4.02
N ARG A 129 -22.57 0.46 -2.71
CA ARG A 129 -23.70 0.06 -1.84
C ARG A 129 -25.02 0.71 -2.27
N TYR A 130 -24.98 1.98 -2.66
CA TYR A 130 -26.13 2.70 -3.21
C TYR A 130 -26.65 2.03 -4.48
N ARG A 131 -25.75 1.74 -5.44
CA ARG A 131 -26.08 1.14 -6.74
C ARG A 131 -26.62 -0.28 -6.61
N MET A 132 -26.19 -1.01 -5.58
CA MET A 132 -26.68 -2.35 -5.25
C MET A 132 -27.94 -2.37 -4.37
N GLN A 133 -28.37 -1.23 -3.84
CA GLN A 133 -29.54 -1.13 -2.94
C GLN A 133 -29.45 -2.05 -1.72
N VAL A 134 -28.26 -2.15 -1.11
CA VAL A 134 -28.02 -3.01 0.07
C VAL A 134 -27.79 -2.18 1.35
N GLY A 135 -27.93 -2.81 2.52
CA GLY A 135 -27.71 -2.16 3.81
C GLY A 135 -28.68 -1.01 4.04
N GLU A 136 -28.15 0.19 4.31
CA GLU A 136 -28.95 1.42 4.51
C GLU A 136 -29.60 1.95 3.23
N TYR A 137 -29.26 1.41 2.06
CA TYR A 137 -29.80 1.82 0.77
C TYR A 137 -30.92 0.92 0.25
N GLY A 138 -31.30 -0.10 1.03
CA GLY A 138 -32.36 -1.02 0.65
C GLY A 138 -33.75 -0.39 0.64
N PRO A 139 -34.67 -0.90 -0.20
CA PRO A 139 -36.02 -0.36 -0.32
C PRO A 139 -36.82 -0.47 0.98
N GLU A 140 -36.53 -1.47 1.81
CA GLU A 140 -37.21 -1.70 3.10
C GLU A 140 -36.94 -0.61 4.14
N LYS A 141 -35.79 0.07 4.05
CA LYS A 141 -35.42 1.17 4.94
C LYS A 141 -35.82 2.54 4.39
N SER A 142 -36.30 2.59 3.15
CA SER A 142 -36.70 3.84 2.51
C SER A 142 -38.02 4.32 3.09
N THR A 143 -38.01 5.50 3.69
CA THR A 143 -39.22 6.22 4.09
C THR A 143 -39.39 7.47 3.22
N PRO A 144 -40.59 8.09 3.15
CA PRO A 144 -40.75 9.35 2.41
C PRO A 144 -39.81 10.47 2.86
N ALA A 145 -39.35 10.43 4.12
CA ALA A 145 -38.39 11.38 4.68
C ALA A 145 -36.93 10.94 4.53
N GLU A 146 -36.68 9.64 4.42
CA GLU A 146 -35.35 9.03 4.30
C GLU A 146 -35.28 8.17 3.05
N SER A 147 -35.13 8.82 1.89
CA SER A 147 -34.85 8.12 0.64
C SER A 147 -33.38 7.70 0.56
N ARG A 148 -33.09 6.76 -0.34
CA ARG A 148 -31.74 6.33 -0.69
C ARG A 148 -30.80 7.52 -1.00
N ASP A 149 -31.32 8.55 -1.66
CA ASP A 149 -30.57 9.77 -2.02
C ASP A 149 -30.26 10.62 -0.79
N VAL A 150 -31.24 10.80 0.10
CA VAL A 150 -31.06 11.53 1.36
C VAL A 150 -30.01 10.84 2.23
N HIS A 151 -30.01 9.51 2.27
CA HIS A 151 -29.00 8.74 3.00
C HIS A 151 -27.60 8.96 2.41
N LEU A 152 -27.45 8.83 1.08
CA LEU A 152 -26.14 9.06 0.43
C LEU A 152 -25.66 10.49 0.66
N ALA A 153 -26.53 11.50 0.49
CA ALA A 153 -26.17 12.90 0.73
C ALA A 153 -25.69 13.15 2.16
N ARG A 154 -26.34 12.54 3.16
CA ARG A 154 -25.94 12.58 4.56
C ARG A 154 -24.56 11.95 4.76
N THR A 155 -24.32 10.78 4.18
CA THR A 155 -23.03 10.09 4.27
C THR A 155 -21.91 10.90 3.61
N LEU A 156 -22.12 11.44 2.41
CA LEU A 156 -21.15 12.33 1.75
C LEU A 156 -20.84 13.59 2.57
N LYS A 157 -21.84 14.15 3.25
CA LYS A 157 -21.66 15.27 4.18
C LYS A 157 -20.82 14.87 5.39
N LEU A 158 -21.06 13.70 5.97
CA LEU A 158 -20.29 13.19 7.11
C LEU A 158 -18.83 12.93 6.73
N VAL A 159 -18.57 12.28 5.59
CA VAL A 159 -17.20 12.07 5.08
C VAL A 159 -16.50 13.41 4.86
N SER A 160 -17.16 14.37 4.22
CA SER A 160 -16.60 15.71 4.00
C SER A 160 -16.34 16.44 5.32
N LYS A 161 -17.24 16.35 6.30
CA LYS A 161 -17.05 16.99 7.61
C LYS A 161 -15.86 16.40 8.36
N ARG A 162 -15.70 15.06 8.32
CA ARG A 162 -14.55 14.37 8.91
C ARG A 162 -13.25 14.79 8.23
N LEU A 163 -13.22 14.83 6.90
CA LEU A 163 -12.05 15.26 6.14
C LEU A 163 -11.67 16.72 6.46
N MET A 164 -12.64 17.65 6.47
CA MET A 164 -12.40 19.06 6.81
C MET A 164 -12.08 19.28 8.30
N GLY A 165 -12.29 18.28 9.14
CA GLY A 165 -11.82 18.27 10.53
C GLY A 165 -10.32 17.95 10.68
N THR A 166 -9.62 17.68 9.58
CA THR A 166 -8.18 17.38 9.57
C THR A 166 -7.36 18.49 8.92
N ALA A 167 -6.02 18.35 8.92
CA ALA A 167 -5.09 19.29 8.29
C ALA A 167 -5.36 19.57 6.80
N VAL A 168 -6.18 18.75 6.13
CA VAL A 168 -6.63 18.98 4.74
C VAL A 168 -7.37 20.32 4.60
N ASN A 169 -8.03 20.81 5.65
CA ASN A 169 -8.72 22.11 5.60
C ASN A 169 -7.79 23.33 5.48
N GLN A 170 -6.49 23.15 5.73
CA GLN A 170 -5.45 24.17 5.53
C GLN A 170 -4.80 24.06 4.14
N THR A 171 -5.20 23.07 3.33
CA THR A 171 -4.67 22.86 1.99
C THR A 171 -5.59 23.40 0.92
N ASP A 172 -5.02 23.93 -0.15
CA ASP A 172 -5.79 24.36 -1.31
C ASP A 172 -6.24 23.15 -2.12
N LEU A 173 -7.57 22.95 -2.22
CA LEU A 173 -8.18 21.84 -2.92
C LEU A 173 -8.57 22.27 -4.33
N LEU A 174 -7.84 21.74 -5.31
CA LEU A 174 -8.14 22.02 -6.71
C LEU A 174 -9.50 21.47 -7.12
N ALA A 175 -10.17 22.19 -8.00
CA ALA A 175 -11.39 21.73 -8.64
C ALA A 175 -11.12 20.49 -9.52
N TYR A 176 -12.14 19.65 -9.63
CA TYR A 176 -12.15 18.56 -10.60
C TYR A 176 -12.88 19.05 -11.86
N GLU A 177 -12.24 18.86 -13.01
CA GLU A 177 -12.72 19.34 -14.32
C GLU A 177 -12.82 18.19 -15.35
N GLY A 178 -12.60 16.95 -14.91
CA GLY A 178 -12.64 15.78 -15.79
C GLY A 178 -14.05 15.23 -16.01
N SER A 179 -14.15 14.17 -16.81
CA SER A 179 -15.39 13.43 -17.00
C SER A 179 -15.84 12.71 -15.73
N LEU A 180 -17.15 12.44 -15.64
CA LEU A 180 -17.75 11.61 -14.61
C LEU A 180 -18.39 10.36 -15.23
N PRO A 181 -18.17 9.15 -14.66
CA PRO A 181 -17.23 8.87 -13.58
C PRO A 181 -15.77 9.13 -14.01
N PRO A 182 -14.84 9.39 -13.07
CA PRO A 182 -13.43 9.55 -13.40
C PRO A 182 -12.85 8.24 -13.95
N LYS A 183 -11.81 8.32 -14.79
CA LYS A 183 -11.20 7.17 -15.49
C LYS A 183 -10.83 5.97 -14.60
N TYR A 184 -10.51 6.19 -13.33
CA TYR A 184 -10.16 5.13 -12.36
C TYR A 184 -11.22 4.97 -11.25
N GLY A 185 -12.37 5.64 -11.40
CA GLY A 185 -13.52 5.52 -10.51
C GLY A 185 -14.28 4.22 -10.75
N THR A 186 -14.47 3.86 -12.02
CA THR A 186 -15.16 2.64 -12.45
C THR A 186 -14.32 1.88 -13.47
N PRO A 187 -14.48 0.55 -13.60
CA PRO A 187 -13.86 -0.20 -14.68
C PRO A 187 -14.39 0.20 -16.06
N ASP A 188 -13.66 -0.18 -17.11
CA ASP A 188 -14.09 0.05 -18.49
C ASP A 188 -15.44 -0.63 -18.75
N GLY A 189 -16.37 0.12 -19.34
CA GLY A 189 -17.74 -0.36 -19.63
C GLY A 189 -18.78 -0.08 -18.53
N ASP A 190 -18.36 0.35 -17.33
CA ASP A 190 -19.28 0.77 -16.27
C ASP A 190 -19.62 2.26 -16.39
N ASN A 191 -20.91 2.55 -16.55
CA ASN A 191 -21.41 3.93 -16.64
C ASN A 191 -21.35 4.68 -15.31
N GLY A 192 -21.23 4.00 -14.17
CA GLY A 192 -21.17 4.58 -12.83
C GLY A 192 -22.49 5.14 -12.28
N PHE A 193 -23.54 5.28 -13.08
CA PHE A 193 -24.78 6.01 -12.71
C PHE A 193 -26.02 5.11 -12.60
N SER A 194 -25.95 3.87 -13.10
CA SER A 194 -27.05 2.91 -13.04
C SER A 194 -26.96 2.02 -11.80
N ASP A 195 -28.12 1.57 -11.33
CA ASP A 195 -28.21 0.46 -10.40
C ASP A 195 -27.56 -0.79 -11.02
N LEU A 196 -27.03 -1.66 -10.17
CA LEU A 196 -26.25 -2.83 -10.57
C LEU A 196 -26.99 -4.11 -10.20
N THR A 197 -26.92 -5.12 -11.06
CA THR A 197 -27.24 -6.50 -10.67
C THR A 197 -26.08 -7.14 -9.90
N ALA A 198 -26.34 -8.27 -9.25
CA ALA A 198 -25.31 -8.99 -8.52
C ALA A 198 -24.18 -9.50 -9.45
N GLU A 199 -24.53 -9.93 -10.66
CA GLU A 199 -23.60 -10.37 -11.69
C GLU A 199 -22.74 -9.22 -12.23
N GLU A 200 -23.36 -8.06 -12.47
CA GLU A 200 -22.62 -6.86 -12.87
C GLU A 200 -21.67 -6.42 -11.76
N TYR A 201 -22.11 -6.43 -10.51
CA TYR A 201 -21.26 -6.11 -9.36
C TYR A 201 -20.08 -7.08 -9.21
N LEU A 202 -20.30 -8.38 -9.43
CA LEU A 202 -19.24 -9.38 -9.37
C LEU A 202 -18.13 -9.06 -10.38
N VAL A 203 -18.50 -8.72 -11.62
CA VAL A 203 -17.52 -8.39 -12.67
C VAL A 203 -16.89 -7.02 -12.45
N LEU A 204 -17.70 -5.99 -12.20
CA LEU A 204 -17.28 -4.59 -12.16
C LEU A 204 -16.61 -4.20 -10.83
N ARG A 205 -16.81 -4.97 -9.76
CA ARG A 205 -16.25 -4.63 -8.45
C ARG A 205 -15.39 -5.74 -7.89
N VAL A 206 -15.89 -6.97 -7.76
CA VAL A 206 -15.14 -8.05 -7.13
C VAL A 206 -13.95 -8.46 -8.00
N GLU A 207 -14.20 -8.78 -9.26
CA GLU A 207 -13.17 -9.26 -10.19
C GLU A 207 -12.15 -8.17 -10.55
N ASP A 208 -12.60 -6.93 -10.75
CA ASP A 208 -11.71 -5.78 -10.94
C ASP A 208 -10.74 -5.62 -9.75
N GLN A 209 -11.26 -5.62 -8.52
CA GLN A 209 -10.45 -5.43 -7.32
C GLN A 209 -9.54 -6.62 -7.04
N PHE A 210 -10.01 -7.85 -7.26
CA PHE A 210 -9.18 -9.06 -7.18
C PHE A 210 -7.97 -8.96 -8.11
N ASN A 211 -8.19 -8.63 -9.38
CA ASN A 211 -7.14 -8.47 -10.37
C ASN A 211 -6.19 -7.31 -10.03
N TYR A 212 -6.73 -6.19 -9.52
CA TYR A 212 -5.95 -5.06 -9.04
C TYR A 212 -5.00 -5.48 -7.92
N TYR A 213 -5.49 -6.14 -6.87
CA TYR A 213 -4.66 -6.55 -5.73
C TYR A 213 -3.63 -7.60 -6.09
N GLN A 214 -3.97 -8.59 -6.92
CA GLN A 214 -3.02 -9.58 -7.41
C GLN A 214 -1.85 -8.92 -8.18
N LYS A 215 -2.16 -8.01 -9.11
CA LYS A 215 -1.14 -7.26 -9.87
C LYS A 215 -0.33 -6.33 -8.97
N LYS A 216 -0.97 -5.66 -8.00
CA LYS A 216 -0.33 -4.76 -7.03
C LYS A 216 0.66 -5.54 -6.15
N ALA A 217 0.25 -6.68 -5.60
CA ALA A 217 1.11 -7.55 -4.80
C ALA A 217 2.34 -8.04 -5.58
N ALA A 218 2.15 -8.52 -6.82
CA ALA A 218 3.25 -8.98 -7.66
C ALA A 218 4.26 -7.88 -7.99
N ARG A 219 3.79 -6.65 -8.24
CA ARG A 219 4.66 -5.48 -8.48
C ARG A 219 5.45 -5.12 -7.22
N LEU A 220 4.76 -4.91 -6.10
CA LEU A 220 5.39 -4.55 -4.83
C LEU A 220 6.40 -5.62 -4.37
N GLY A 221 6.09 -6.91 -4.56
CA GLY A 221 7.02 -8.00 -4.25
C GLY A 221 8.30 -8.01 -5.10
N LYS A 222 8.21 -7.60 -6.38
CA LYS A 222 9.40 -7.38 -7.23
C LYS A 222 10.22 -6.19 -6.74
N ASP A 223 9.55 -5.12 -6.33
CA ASP A 223 10.21 -3.91 -5.83
C ASP A 223 10.96 -4.20 -4.52
N VAL A 224 10.35 -4.88 -3.55
CA VAL A 224 11.01 -5.28 -2.29
C VAL A 224 12.31 -6.05 -2.58
N ARG A 225 12.24 -7.10 -3.41
CA ARG A 225 13.42 -7.90 -3.76
C ARG A 225 14.51 -7.07 -4.42
N ARG A 226 14.12 -6.18 -5.34
CA ARG A 226 15.08 -5.29 -6.03
C ARG A 226 15.80 -4.38 -5.04
N PHE A 227 15.06 -3.73 -4.14
CA PHE A 227 15.67 -2.82 -3.18
C PHE A 227 16.48 -3.54 -2.10
N GLN A 228 16.04 -4.71 -1.63
CA GLN A 228 16.84 -5.54 -0.71
C GLN A 228 18.16 -5.98 -1.35
N LEU A 229 18.14 -6.41 -2.61
CA LEU A 229 19.36 -6.72 -3.35
C LEU A 229 20.29 -5.49 -3.46
N MET A 230 19.73 -4.31 -3.74
CA MET A 230 20.51 -3.07 -3.76
C MET A 230 21.17 -2.77 -2.40
N ILE A 231 20.43 -2.94 -1.30
CA ILE A 231 20.97 -2.75 0.06
C ILE A 231 22.13 -3.71 0.31
N PHE A 232 21.97 -5.00 0.01
CA PHE A 232 23.06 -5.98 0.18
C PHE A 232 24.29 -5.67 -0.66
N LEU A 233 24.10 -5.26 -1.92
CA LEU A 233 25.20 -4.85 -2.78
C LEU A 233 25.91 -3.61 -2.24
N LEU A 234 25.17 -2.60 -1.76
CA LEU A 234 25.76 -1.39 -1.17
C LEU A 234 26.54 -1.70 0.11
N SER A 235 26.03 -2.59 0.97
CA SER A 235 26.75 -3.05 2.14
C SER A 235 28.03 -3.81 1.78
N ALA A 236 27.97 -4.71 0.79
CA ALA A 236 29.14 -5.45 0.32
C ALA A 236 30.22 -4.54 -0.30
N VAL A 237 29.82 -3.50 -1.05
CA VAL A 237 30.73 -2.48 -1.57
C VAL A 237 31.43 -1.73 -0.42
N GLY A 238 30.71 -1.43 0.67
CA GLY A 238 31.32 -0.85 1.86
C GLY A 238 32.42 -1.73 2.46
N THR A 239 32.16 -3.04 2.60
CA THR A 239 33.18 -4.00 3.07
C THR A 239 34.37 -4.10 2.11
N LEU A 240 34.12 -4.05 0.80
CA LEU A 240 35.18 -4.06 -0.22
C LEU A 240 36.06 -2.80 -0.12
N PHE A 241 35.46 -1.62 0.13
CA PHE A 241 36.24 -0.40 0.34
C PHE A 241 37.18 -0.50 1.54
N ALA A 242 36.75 -1.11 2.64
CA ALA A 242 37.62 -1.38 3.79
C ALA A 242 38.80 -2.28 3.40
N GLY A 243 38.53 -3.36 2.67
CA GLY A 243 39.58 -4.31 2.24
C GLY A 243 40.61 -3.71 1.28
N LEU A 244 40.22 -2.69 0.50
CA LEU A 244 41.10 -2.00 -0.45
C LEU A 244 41.79 -0.76 0.13
N GLY A 245 41.56 -0.43 1.41
CA GLY A 245 42.11 0.76 2.07
C GLY A 245 41.42 2.08 1.68
N PHE A 246 40.21 2.02 1.12
CA PHE A 246 39.36 3.17 0.81
C PHE A 246 38.41 3.51 1.96
N ASP A 247 38.90 3.48 3.20
CA ASP A 247 38.09 3.51 4.43
C ASP A 247 37.10 4.69 4.50
N VAL A 248 37.49 5.86 3.97
CA VAL A 248 36.65 7.07 4.00
C VAL A 248 35.37 6.89 3.16
N TRP A 249 35.39 6.06 2.11
CA TRP A 249 34.25 5.84 1.23
C TRP A 249 33.19 4.88 1.81
N ILE A 250 33.51 4.17 2.90
CA ILE A 250 32.57 3.31 3.63
C ILE A 250 31.35 4.11 4.11
N ALA A 251 31.55 5.37 4.51
CA ALA A 251 30.46 6.25 4.92
C ALA A 251 29.46 6.52 3.79
N VAL A 252 29.94 6.62 2.53
CA VAL A 252 29.10 6.88 1.36
C VAL A 252 28.24 5.65 1.01
N SER A 253 28.84 4.47 0.97
CA SER A 253 28.08 3.23 0.74
C SER A 253 27.04 2.98 1.85
N SER A 254 27.39 3.29 3.10
CA SER A 254 26.47 3.16 4.24
C SER A 254 25.32 4.17 4.16
N ALA A 255 25.59 5.43 3.78
CA ALA A 255 24.55 6.43 3.58
C ALA A 255 23.60 6.08 2.42
N LEU A 256 24.12 5.51 1.33
CA LEU A 256 23.31 5.01 0.22
C LEU A 256 22.41 3.85 0.68
N ALA A 257 22.96 2.87 1.41
CA ALA A 257 22.18 1.75 1.94
C ALA A 257 21.07 2.26 2.87
N ALA A 258 21.40 3.12 3.83
CA ALA A 258 20.44 3.75 4.74
C ALA A 258 19.37 4.54 3.98
N SER A 259 19.73 5.25 2.91
CA SER A 259 18.78 5.98 2.08
C SER A 259 17.79 5.07 1.36
N VAL A 260 18.24 3.92 0.86
CA VAL A 260 17.35 2.93 0.22
C VAL A 260 16.44 2.27 1.27
N THR A 261 16.98 1.91 2.42
CA THR A 261 16.21 1.39 3.57
C THR A 261 15.12 2.38 4.00
N ALA A 262 15.48 3.65 4.24
CA ALA A 262 14.54 4.69 4.63
C ALA A 262 13.47 4.97 3.56
N TYR A 263 13.77 4.72 2.28
CA TYR A 263 12.77 4.81 1.21
C TYR A 263 11.76 3.65 1.27
N LEU A 264 12.25 2.42 1.48
CA LEU A 264 11.41 1.23 1.62
C LEU A 264 10.49 1.30 2.85
N GLU A 265 11.05 1.63 4.01
CA GLU A 265 10.33 1.74 5.29
C GLU A 265 9.18 2.73 5.19
N PHE A 266 9.47 3.93 4.67
CA PHE A 266 8.46 4.96 4.47
C PHE A 266 7.33 4.50 3.52
N ARG A 267 7.67 3.80 2.44
CA ARG A 267 6.68 3.26 1.49
C ARG A 267 5.85 2.11 2.07
N ARG A 268 6.21 1.59 3.25
CA ARG A 268 5.59 0.43 3.92
C ARG A 268 5.32 -0.72 2.93
N VAL A 269 6.28 -1.01 2.06
CA VAL A 269 6.06 -1.91 0.92
C VAL A 269 5.74 -3.34 1.39
N GLU A 270 6.42 -3.81 2.44
CA GLU A 270 6.28 -5.19 2.95
C GLU A 270 4.88 -5.47 3.48
N ILE A 271 4.37 -4.63 4.38
CA ILE A 271 3.00 -4.76 4.90
C ILE A 271 1.95 -4.59 3.79
N ASN A 272 2.20 -3.69 2.83
CA ASN A 272 1.30 -3.51 1.69
C ASN A 272 1.21 -4.76 0.79
N VAL A 273 2.31 -5.51 0.61
CA VAL A 273 2.28 -6.79 -0.12
C VAL A 273 1.38 -7.78 0.62
N VAL A 274 1.54 -7.89 1.94
CA VAL A 274 0.75 -8.81 2.78
C VAL A 274 -0.73 -8.46 2.70
N LEU A 275 -1.09 -7.20 2.93
CA LEU A 275 -2.49 -6.74 2.84
C LEU A 275 -3.09 -7.00 1.46
N CYS A 276 -2.37 -6.73 0.37
CA CYS A 276 -2.87 -7.03 -0.98
C CYS A 276 -3.11 -8.53 -1.20
N ASN A 277 -2.24 -9.40 -0.69
CA ASN A 277 -2.42 -10.85 -0.82
C ASN A 277 -3.62 -11.35 -0.01
N ILE A 278 -3.81 -10.86 1.22
CA ILE A 278 -4.96 -11.19 2.06
C ILE A 278 -6.26 -10.75 1.36
N SER A 279 -6.33 -9.48 0.93
CA SER A 279 -7.52 -8.98 0.23
C SER A 279 -7.79 -9.72 -1.07
N ALA A 280 -6.76 -10.10 -1.83
CA ALA A 280 -6.95 -10.91 -3.04
C ALA A 280 -7.49 -12.31 -2.71
N ALA A 281 -7.01 -12.95 -1.65
CA ALA A 281 -7.51 -14.25 -1.20
C ALA A 281 -8.98 -14.15 -0.74
N ASP A 282 -9.31 -13.16 0.09
CA ASP A 282 -10.67 -12.97 0.59
C ASP A 282 -11.67 -12.67 -0.55
N LEU A 283 -11.28 -11.82 -1.53
CA LEU A 283 -12.11 -11.53 -2.70
C LEU A 283 -12.31 -12.76 -3.59
N TYR A 284 -11.26 -13.59 -3.73
CA TYR A 284 -11.36 -14.86 -4.45
C TYR A 284 -12.34 -15.81 -3.75
N ASP A 285 -12.26 -15.93 -2.43
CA ASP A 285 -13.13 -16.80 -1.67
C ASP A 285 -14.60 -16.34 -1.72
N ILE A 286 -14.85 -15.02 -1.66
CA ILE A 286 -16.19 -14.44 -1.89
C ILE A 286 -16.71 -14.80 -3.28
N ARG A 287 -15.87 -14.67 -4.31
CA ARG A 287 -16.24 -15.03 -5.69
C ARG A 287 -16.56 -16.52 -5.81
N VAL A 288 -15.75 -17.39 -5.22
CA VAL A 288 -15.98 -18.84 -5.22
C VAL A 288 -17.30 -19.16 -4.51
N TRP A 289 -17.52 -18.62 -3.31
CA TRP A 289 -18.78 -18.77 -2.57
C TRP A 289 -19.99 -18.35 -3.41
N TRP A 290 -19.93 -17.20 -4.08
CA TRP A 290 -21.03 -16.76 -4.95
C TRP A 290 -21.34 -17.77 -6.06
N HIS A 291 -20.30 -18.36 -6.66
CA HIS A 291 -20.45 -19.37 -7.71
C HIS A 291 -20.92 -20.74 -7.19
N THR A 292 -20.82 -21.05 -5.90
CA THR A 292 -21.37 -22.30 -5.34
C THR A 292 -22.84 -22.22 -5.01
N LEU A 293 -23.40 -21.01 -4.85
CA LEU A 293 -24.83 -20.81 -4.64
C LEU A 293 -25.65 -21.32 -5.83
N SER A 294 -26.82 -21.90 -5.55
CA SER A 294 -27.79 -22.26 -6.59
C SER A 294 -28.35 -21.00 -7.28
N PRO A 295 -28.88 -21.11 -8.50
CA PRO A 295 -29.49 -19.97 -9.19
C PRO A 295 -30.57 -19.25 -8.37
N GLU A 296 -31.38 -20.01 -7.60
CA GLU A 296 -32.41 -19.47 -6.73
C GLU A 296 -31.79 -18.68 -5.57
N ALA A 297 -30.77 -19.25 -4.91
CA ALA A 297 -30.07 -18.60 -3.80
C ALA A 297 -29.34 -17.31 -4.24
N ARG A 298 -28.91 -17.20 -5.50
CA ARG A 298 -28.30 -15.96 -6.04
C ARG A 298 -29.28 -14.82 -6.24
N THR A 299 -30.56 -15.14 -6.43
CA THR A 299 -31.63 -14.12 -6.53
C THR A 299 -32.14 -13.69 -5.16
N GLU A 300 -31.79 -14.43 -4.10
CA GLU A 300 -32.17 -14.09 -2.74
C GLU A 300 -31.49 -12.80 -2.29
N LYS A 301 -32.28 -11.84 -1.80
CA LYS A 301 -31.80 -10.54 -1.33
C LYS A 301 -30.72 -10.67 -0.26
N GLY A 302 -30.85 -11.64 0.64
CA GLY A 302 -29.85 -11.92 1.69
C GLY A 302 -28.48 -12.27 1.10
N SER A 303 -28.44 -13.17 0.11
CA SER A 303 -27.18 -13.53 -0.58
C SER A 303 -26.55 -12.34 -1.29
N ILE A 304 -27.34 -11.52 -1.99
CA ILE A 304 -26.86 -10.30 -2.67
C ILE A 304 -26.27 -9.32 -1.64
N GLU A 305 -26.96 -9.13 -0.52
CA GLU A 305 -26.49 -8.27 0.56
C GLU A 305 -25.19 -8.79 1.16
N THR A 306 -25.07 -10.10 1.42
CA THR A 306 -23.83 -10.73 1.89
C THR A 306 -22.69 -10.56 0.88
N LEU A 307 -22.93 -10.73 -0.42
CA LEU A 307 -21.92 -10.51 -1.46
C LEU A 307 -21.33 -9.09 -1.37
N VAL A 308 -22.20 -8.08 -1.35
CA VAL A 308 -21.78 -6.68 -1.40
C VAL A 308 -21.17 -6.23 -0.07
N ILE A 309 -21.79 -6.59 1.07
CA ILE A 309 -21.29 -6.19 2.39
C ILE A 309 -19.93 -6.83 2.66
N SER A 310 -19.76 -8.12 2.39
CA SER A 310 -18.48 -8.82 2.60
C SER A 310 -17.40 -8.26 1.69
N THR A 311 -17.70 -8.01 0.41
CA THR A 311 -16.74 -7.39 -0.53
C THR A 311 -16.30 -6.02 -0.05
N GLU A 312 -17.24 -5.12 0.22
CA GLU A 312 -16.90 -3.76 0.65
C GLU A 312 -16.25 -3.74 2.04
N ALA A 313 -16.48 -4.75 2.89
CA ALA A 313 -15.77 -4.91 4.16
C ALA A 313 -14.30 -5.28 3.95
N VAL A 314 -13.99 -6.25 3.06
CA VAL A 314 -12.60 -6.61 2.71
C VAL A 314 -11.84 -5.39 2.18
N LEU A 315 -12.47 -4.63 1.28
CA LEU A 315 -11.87 -3.41 0.71
C LEU A 315 -11.67 -2.32 1.77
N GLN A 316 -12.60 -2.19 2.71
CA GLN A 316 -12.49 -1.25 3.81
C GLN A 316 -11.37 -1.63 4.78
N VAL A 317 -11.22 -2.91 5.13
CA VAL A 317 -10.16 -3.41 6.02
C VAL A 317 -8.78 -3.17 5.42
N GLU A 318 -8.58 -3.38 4.11
CA GLU A 318 -7.31 -3.03 3.45
C GLU A 318 -6.99 -1.55 3.57
N ASN A 319 -7.97 -0.70 3.25
CA ASN A 319 -7.79 0.74 3.24
C ASN A 319 -7.54 1.29 4.66
N GLU A 320 -8.21 0.75 5.67
CA GLU A 320 -8.01 1.09 7.08
C GLU A 320 -6.65 0.62 7.59
N GLY A 321 -6.25 -0.62 7.27
CA GLY A 321 -4.92 -1.14 7.59
C GLY A 321 -3.81 -0.31 6.95
N TRP A 322 -3.93 0.00 5.67
CA TRP A 322 -3.01 0.89 4.96
C TRP A 322 -2.96 2.31 5.58
N LEU A 323 -4.12 2.88 5.90
CA LEU A 323 -4.24 4.19 6.54
C LEU A 323 -3.51 4.22 7.88
N GLN A 324 -3.69 3.19 8.71
CA GLN A 324 -3.05 3.08 10.01
C GLN A 324 -1.53 3.02 9.86
N GLU A 325 -1.02 2.15 9.00
CA GLU A 325 0.42 2.00 8.71
C GLU A 325 1.05 3.30 8.19
N MET A 326 0.35 4.02 7.32
CA MET A 326 0.80 5.32 6.82
C MET A 326 0.77 6.39 7.91
N ARG A 327 -0.24 6.39 8.78
CA ARG A 327 -0.30 7.34 9.91
C ARG A 327 0.85 7.11 10.88
N GLU A 328 1.16 5.86 11.20
CA GLU A 328 2.29 5.51 12.05
C GLU A 328 3.62 5.92 11.41
N ALA A 329 3.81 5.64 10.12
CA ALA A 329 4.99 6.11 9.37
C ALA A 329 5.13 7.64 9.38
N LEU A 330 4.02 8.37 9.25
CA LEU A 330 4.03 9.82 9.29
C LEU A 330 4.30 10.37 10.69
N ALA A 331 3.73 9.77 11.73
CA ALA A 331 4.00 10.15 13.12
C ALA A 331 5.48 9.97 13.48
N GLU A 332 6.08 8.87 13.01
CA GLU A 332 7.52 8.62 13.14
C GLU A 332 8.36 9.69 12.43
N ILE A 333 7.98 10.07 11.20
CA ILE A 333 8.68 11.10 10.42
C ILE A 333 8.56 12.49 11.06
N TYR A 334 7.39 12.84 11.58
CA TYR A 334 7.13 14.17 12.17
C TYR A 334 7.59 14.28 13.62
N GLY A 335 8.13 13.20 14.20
CA GLY A 335 8.69 13.23 15.55
C GLY A 335 7.62 13.42 16.63
N ASP A 336 6.38 13.04 16.35
CA ASP A 336 5.26 13.19 17.27
C ASP A 336 5.29 12.10 18.35
N LYS A 337 6.36 12.11 19.15
CA LYS A 337 6.44 11.36 20.42
C LYS A 337 5.71 12.09 21.55
N LYS A 338 5.11 13.25 21.27
CA LYS A 338 4.53 14.13 22.28
C LYS A 338 3.02 14.29 22.13
N ASP A 339 2.32 13.20 21.80
CA ASP A 339 0.90 13.03 22.09
C ASP A 339 0.47 11.55 22.00
N ARG A 340 1.24 10.66 22.66
CA ARG A 340 0.73 9.30 23.01
C ARG A 340 -0.56 9.34 23.85
N ASN A 341 -0.95 10.52 24.35
CA ASN A 341 -2.18 10.76 25.10
C ASN A 341 -3.27 11.52 24.30
N ALA A 342 -3.07 11.84 23.01
CA ALA A 342 -4.19 12.22 22.13
C ALA A 342 -4.98 10.99 21.65
N HIS A 343 -4.91 9.88 22.40
CA HIS A 343 -5.69 8.67 22.19
C HIS A 343 -7.21 8.83 22.47
N ASP A 344 -7.67 10.05 22.79
CA ASP A 344 -9.09 10.33 23.04
C ASP A 344 -9.95 10.51 21.78
N GLY A 345 -9.34 10.58 20.59
CA GLY A 345 -10.09 10.46 19.32
C GLY A 345 -10.50 9.02 18.95
N TYR A 346 -10.03 8.03 19.70
CA TYR A 346 -9.99 6.62 19.29
C TYR A 346 -11.17 5.78 19.81
N LYS A 347 -12.16 6.42 20.46
CA LYS A 347 -13.39 5.74 20.94
C LYS A 347 -14.53 5.64 19.92
N LEU A 348 -14.34 6.02 18.66
CA LEU A 348 -15.41 6.09 17.66
C LEU A 348 -15.38 4.99 16.58
N LEU A 349 -14.48 4.02 16.70
CA LEU A 349 -14.46 2.79 15.88
C LEU A 349 -14.39 1.50 16.73
N GLU A 350 -14.66 1.61 18.03
CA GLU A 350 -14.93 0.44 18.88
C GLU A 350 -16.37 -0.01 18.59
N GLY A 351 -16.51 -0.78 17.52
CA GLY A 351 -17.78 -1.29 17.01
C GLY A 351 -17.63 -2.23 15.81
N VAL A 352 -16.42 -2.73 15.55
CA VAL A 352 -16.23 -3.90 14.69
C VAL A 352 -16.08 -5.09 15.62
N ASP A 353 -17.09 -5.95 15.59
CA ASP A 353 -17.09 -7.23 16.30
C ASP A 353 -15.80 -8.01 15.95
N PRO A 354 -15.02 -8.49 16.94
CA PRO A 354 -13.90 -9.39 16.72
C PRO A 354 -14.25 -10.64 15.87
N ALA A 355 -15.54 -10.93 15.68
CA ALA A 355 -16.04 -11.96 14.78
C ALA A 355 -15.84 -11.70 13.26
N LEU A 356 -15.29 -10.56 12.84
CA LEU A 356 -15.18 -10.16 11.42
C LEU A 356 -13.75 -10.11 10.83
N GLN A 357 -12.78 -10.86 11.38
CA GLN A 357 -11.54 -11.25 10.67
C GLN A 357 -11.06 -12.65 11.10
N PRO A 358 -10.28 -13.39 10.29
CA PRO A 358 -10.30 -13.60 8.84
C PRO A 358 -10.98 -14.95 8.56
N SER A 359 -12.30 -14.93 8.48
CA SER A 359 -13.09 -15.97 7.83
C SER A 359 -14.53 -15.47 7.78
N ALA A 360 -14.78 -14.43 6.98
CA ALA A 360 -16.15 -13.97 6.70
C ALA A 360 -17.04 -15.11 6.16
N ILE A 361 -16.42 -16.21 5.69
CA ILE A 361 -17.08 -17.44 5.25
C ILE A 361 -17.30 -18.46 6.38
N ALA A 362 -16.47 -18.51 7.43
CA ALA A 362 -16.66 -19.50 8.51
C ALA A 362 -17.86 -19.18 9.41
N ASN A 363 -18.36 -17.93 9.38
CA ASN A 363 -19.53 -17.49 10.15
C ASN A 363 -20.81 -17.39 9.31
N LEU A 364 -20.83 -17.92 8.08
CA LEU A 364 -22.09 -18.04 7.33
C LEU A 364 -22.98 -19.07 8.04
N PRO A 365 -24.25 -18.75 8.35
CA PRO A 365 -25.17 -19.74 8.89
C PRO A 365 -25.34 -20.86 7.85
N THR A 366 -24.89 -22.07 8.20
CA THR A 366 -25.33 -23.30 7.53
C THR A 366 -26.85 -23.34 7.61
N GLN A 367 -27.49 -23.15 6.47
CA GLN A 367 -28.93 -23.24 6.31
C GLN A 367 -29.31 -24.73 6.39
N ASP A 368 -29.35 -25.29 7.60
CA ASP A 368 -29.90 -26.62 7.84
C ASP A 368 -31.40 -26.53 8.11
N ALA A 369 -32.11 -27.35 7.36
CA ALA A 369 -33.54 -27.34 7.15
C ALA A 369 -34.36 -27.55 8.43
N SER A 370 -35.49 -26.84 8.47
CA SER A 370 -36.62 -27.15 9.35
C SER A 370 -37.15 -28.56 9.07
N ALA A 371 -36.99 -29.48 10.02
CA ALA A 371 -37.94 -30.58 10.24
C ALA A 371 -37.76 -31.17 11.65
N THR A 372 -38.81 -31.07 12.46
CA THR A 372 -38.95 -31.71 13.78
C THR A 372 -40.42 -32.18 13.87
N PRO A 373 -40.81 -33.25 14.61
CA PRO A 373 -40.19 -34.55 14.96
C PRO A 373 -41.23 -35.73 14.82
N PRO A 374 -41.12 -36.93 15.46
CA PRO A 374 -41.21 -37.11 16.94
C PRO A 374 -40.31 -38.19 17.61
N SER A 375 -39.82 -37.83 18.80
CA SER A 375 -39.87 -38.57 20.08
C SER A 375 -39.72 -40.11 20.11
N LYS A 376 -38.67 -40.62 20.79
CA LYS A 376 -38.78 -41.35 22.08
C LYS A 376 -37.44 -41.91 22.61
N ALA A 377 -37.34 -41.85 23.95
CA ALA A 377 -36.70 -42.79 24.88
C ALA A 377 -35.17 -42.78 25.09
N THR A 378 -34.77 -42.13 26.19
CA THR A 378 -34.07 -42.70 27.36
C THR A 378 -33.16 -43.91 27.17
N LEU A 379 -31.87 -43.78 27.50
CA LEU A 379 -31.15 -44.56 28.54
C LEU A 379 -29.65 -44.22 28.58
N LYS A 380 -29.18 -43.95 29.80
CA LYS A 380 -27.79 -44.04 30.32
C LYS A 380 -27.93 -44.82 31.66
N PRO A 381 -26.86 -45.25 32.37
CA PRO A 381 -25.45 -45.43 32.01
C PRO A 381 -24.84 -46.76 32.51
N GLU A 382 -23.61 -47.10 32.11
CA GLU A 382 -22.61 -47.92 32.84
C GLU A 382 -21.31 -47.96 32.01
N ALA A 383 -20.10 -48.26 32.47
CA ALA A 383 -19.30 -48.00 33.67
C ALA A 383 -17.91 -48.60 33.36
N LYS A 384 -16.83 -47.93 33.82
CA LYS A 384 -15.46 -48.44 34.11
C LYS A 384 -14.67 -49.19 33.00
N THR A 385 -13.42 -48.77 32.77
CA THR A 385 -12.22 -49.51 33.21
C THR A 385 -10.96 -48.63 33.05
N THR A 386 -10.00 -48.90 33.93
CA THR A 386 -8.86 -48.12 34.43
C THR A 386 -7.52 -48.54 33.77
N LEU A 387 -6.44 -47.80 34.12
CA LEU A 387 -4.98 -48.08 33.99
C LEU A 387 -4.33 -47.58 32.67
N VAL A 388 -3.15 -46.93 32.62
CA VAL A 388 -2.05 -46.68 33.59
C VAL A 388 -1.11 -45.59 33.03
N GLU A 389 -0.56 -44.77 33.92
CA GLU A 389 0.60 -43.89 33.70
C GLU A 389 1.89 -44.68 34.06
N PRO A 390 3.06 -44.34 33.50
CA PRO A 390 4.09 -43.90 34.45
C PRO A 390 4.92 -42.69 33.98
N THR A 391 5.29 -41.94 35.02
CA THR A 391 6.13 -40.76 35.13
C THR A 391 7.63 -41.03 34.87
N ALA A 392 8.36 -39.95 34.50
CA ALA A 392 9.65 -39.50 35.08
C ALA A 392 10.86 -39.29 34.13
N THR A 393 11.22 -38.01 33.97
CA THR A 393 12.53 -37.38 34.32
C THR A 393 13.82 -37.85 33.64
N SER A 394 14.50 -36.95 32.90
CA SER A 394 15.85 -36.42 33.21
C SER A 394 16.49 -35.60 32.08
N GLU A 395 16.84 -34.34 32.38
CA GLU A 395 18.08 -33.64 31.97
C GLU A 395 19.19 -33.99 33.00
N PRO A 396 20.52 -33.80 32.80
CA PRO A 396 21.15 -32.56 32.28
C PRO A 396 22.52 -32.67 31.54
N ALA A 397 23.07 -31.49 31.18
CA ALA A 397 24.50 -31.06 31.21
C ALA A 397 25.42 -31.12 29.95
N SER A 398 25.72 -29.91 29.43
CA SER A 398 27.03 -29.22 29.30
C SER A 398 28.34 -29.97 28.94
N SER A 399 29.12 -29.44 27.96
CA SER A 399 30.61 -29.29 27.90
C SER A 399 31.04 -28.66 26.55
N GLN A 400 31.60 -27.43 26.50
CA GLN A 400 33.03 -27.06 26.28
C GLN A 400 33.72 -27.69 25.04
N ALA A 401 34.09 -26.94 23.99
CA ALA A 401 35.28 -26.06 23.80
C ALA A 401 36.62 -26.83 23.64
N VAL A 402 37.38 -26.55 22.55
CA VAL A 402 38.84 -26.25 22.47
C VAL A 402 39.37 -26.31 21.01
N ASP A 403 40.03 -25.22 20.62
CA ASP A 403 41.17 -24.96 19.69
C ASP A 403 41.64 -25.95 18.62
N SER A 404 41.97 -25.42 17.42
CA SER A 404 43.37 -25.08 17.05
C SER A 404 43.59 -24.83 15.55
N ALA A 405 44.16 -23.66 15.27
CA ALA A 405 45.31 -23.35 14.42
C ALA A 405 45.41 -23.78 12.93
N ALA A 406 45.68 -22.75 12.13
CA ALA A 406 46.18 -22.70 10.78
C ALA A 406 47.51 -23.42 10.51
N VAL A 407 47.80 -23.73 9.23
CA VAL A 407 48.89 -23.13 8.41
C VAL A 407 49.24 -24.02 7.18
N HIS A 408 49.47 -23.33 6.05
CA HIS A 408 50.30 -23.63 4.86
C HIS A 408 49.72 -24.16 3.52
N ALA A 409 49.84 -23.25 2.53
CA ALA A 409 50.57 -23.39 1.26
C ALA A 409 49.82 -23.79 -0.03
N GLU A 410 49.72 -22.82 -0.94
CA GLU A 410 49.63 -22.90 -2.42
C GLU A 410 50.92 -23.53 -3.05
N PRO A 411 51.00 -23.87 -4.38
CA PRO A 411 50.30 -23.27 -5.54
C PRO A 411 49.85 -24.18 -6.72
N THR A 412 48.89 -23.65 -7.52
CA THR A 412 48.56 -23.70 -9.00
C THR A 412 49.12 -24.79 -9.97
N PRO A 413 48.72 -24.84 -11.27
CA PRO A 413 47.41 -24.66 -11.96
C PRO A 413 47.12 -25.76 -13.02
N SER A 414 45.89 -25.84 -13.57
CA SER A 414 45.71 -26.34 -14.95
C SER A 414 44.48 -25.77 -15.65
N LYS A 415 44.73 -25.38 -16.91
CA LYS A 415 43.84 -24.86 -17.95
C LYS A 415 42.76 -25.87 -18.35
N SER A 416 41.60 -25.39 -18.77
CA SER A 416 40.89 -25.97 -19.92
C SER A 416 39.95 -24.95 -20.57
N THR A 417 40.32 -24.59 -21.79
CA THR A 417 39.55 -23.88 -22.82
C THR A 417 38.62 -24.86 -23.54
N ALA A 418 37.38 -24.45 -23.86
CA ALA A 418 36.80 -24.61 -25.22
C ALA A 418 35.35 -24.08 -25.31
N ASN A 419 35.13 -23.31 -26.38
CA ASN A 419 33.87 -22.79 -26.91
C ASN A 419 33.04 -23.88 -27.63
N PHE A 420 31.71 -23.74 -27.66
CA PHE A 420 30.83 -23.92 -28.85
C PHE A 420 29.37 -23.60 -28.46
N VAL A 421 28.75 -22.50 -28.94
CA VAL A 421 27.87 -22.38 -30.12
C VAL A 421 26.67 -23.35 -30.13
N SER A 422 25.46 -22.84 -29.86
CA SER A 422 24.35 -22.68 -30.84
C SER A 422 23.00 -22.46 -30.14
N ASP A 423 22.37 -21.33 -30.46
CA ASP A 423 20.91 -21.09 -30.45
C ASP A 423 20.39 -21.58 -31.83
N PRO A 424 19.20 -22.22 -31.95
CA PRO A 424 17.97 -21.46 -32.08
C PRO A 424 16.70 -22.18 -31.55
N THR A 425 15.80 -21.50 -30.84
CA THR A 425 14.36 -21.68 -31.16
C THR A 425 13.50 -20.47 -30.84
N LYS A 426 12.93 -19.97 -31.93
CA LYS A 426 11.98 -18.88 -32.08
C LYS A 426 10.59 -19.37 -31.65
N VAL A 427 10.02 -18.82 -30.59
CA VAL A 427 8.59 -18.96 -30.28
C VAL A 427 7.96 -17.56 -30.39
N VAL A 428 6.99 -17.48 -31.30
CA VAL A 428 6.12 -16.34 -31.55
C VAL A 428 5.02 -16.36 -30.50
N GLU A 429 4.82 -15.25 -29.78
CA GLU A 429 3.60 -14.97 -29.02
C GLU A 429 3.09 -13.55 -29.35
N PRO A 430 1.76 -13.34 -29.30
CA PRO A 430 1.10 -12.26 -30.01
C PRO A 430 0.98 -10.96 -29.20
N ASP A 431 0.84 -9.88 -29.95
CA ASP A 431 0.48 -8.54 -29.53
C ASP A 431 -0.86 -8.44 -28.78
N SER A 432 -0.92 -7.36 -27.98
CA SER A 432 -2.10 -6.69 -27.42
C SER A 432 -2.59 -7.12 -26.02
N ALA A 433 -2.11 -6.38 -25.02
CA ALA A 433 -2.87 -6.13 -23.80
C ALA A 433 -2.72 -4.65 -23.44
N GLY A 434 -3.85 -3.95 -23.40
CA GLY A 434 -3.97 -2.51 -23.18
C GLY A 434 -3.28 -2.08 -21.89
N ASN A 435 -2.46 -1.05 -22.04
CA ASN A 435 -1.72 -0.41 -20.97
C ASN A 435 -2.69 0.40 -20.08
N VAL A 436 -3.19 -0.21 -19.01
CA VAL A 436 -3.93 0.50 -17.96
C VAL A 436 -2.90 1.17 -17.05
N SER A 437 -2.59 2.42 -17.38
CA SER A 437 -1.70 3.29 -16.61
C SER A 437 -2.32 3.63 -15.25
N ASP A 438 -1.77 3.02 -14.21
CA ASP A 438 -2.03 3.34 -12.80
C ASP A 438 -1.33 4.67 -12.42
N PRO A 439 -2.02 5.68 -11.87
CA PRO A 439 -1.39 6.95 -11.44
C PRO A 439 -0.36 6.76 -10.31
N THR A 440 -0.36 5.60 -9.63
CA THR A 440 0.69 5.20 -8.68
C THR A 440 1.93 4.63 -9.38
N ALA A 441 1.82 4.18 -10.63
CA ALA A 441 2.93 3.63 -11.44
C ALA A 441 3.68 4.68 -12.26
N GLU A 442 3.04 5.81 -12.61
CA GLU A 442 3.72 6.95 -13.26
C GLU A 442 4.65 7.75 -12.33
N ALA A 443 4.69 7.45 -11.03
CA ALA A 443 5.65 8.06 -10.11
C ALA A 443 7.06 7.42 -10.14
N VAL A 444 7.28 6.41 -11.01
CA VAL A 444 8.53 5.62 -11.10
C VAL A 444 9.14 5.66 -12.52
N ARG A 445 8.77 6.63 -13.35
CA ARG A 445 9.57 6.99 -14.54
C ARG A 445 10.15 8.38 -14.40
#